data_AF-A0A239QUB0-F1
#
_entry.id   AF-A0A239QUB0-F1
#
_cell.length_a   1.000
_cell.length_b   1.000
_cell.length_c   1.000
_cell.angle_alpha   90.00
_cell.angle_beta   90.00
_cell.angle_gamma   90.00
#
_symmetry.space_group_name_H-M   'P 1'
#
loop_
_entity.id
_entity.type
_entity.pdbx_description
1 polymer ?
#
loop_
_entity_poly.entity_id
_entity_poly.type
_entity_poly.pdbx_seq_one_letter_code
_entity_poly.pdbx_strand_id
1 'polypeptide(L)' 'MPLAAAVYFDDLYVDAGLQLDTLARTGNSQYWVTNEFEHDGISNARVLRRLRELVRDRLGGER' A
#
# COMPACT_ATOMS: atom_id res chain seq x y z
N MET A 1 -2.40 11.16 -11.49
CA MET A 1 -1.25 10.93 -10.59
C MET A 1 -1.38 9.53 -9.99
N PRO A 2 -0.33 8.68 -9.96
CA PRO A 2 -0.38 7.34 -9.35
C PRO A 2 -0.40 7.40 -7.83
N LEU A 3 -1.14 6.48 -7.20
CA LEU A 3 -1.18 6.27 -5.76
C LEU A 3 -0.74 4.84 -5.45
N ALA A 4 0.14 4.67 -4.46
CA ALA A 4 0.47 3.36 -3.89
C ALA A 4 0.14 3.36 -2.39
N ALA A 5 -0.46 2.28 -1.91
CA ALA A 5 -0.84 2.11 -0.51
C ALA A 5 -0.36 0.76 0.06
N ALA A 6 0.00 0.77 1.34
CA ALA A 6 0.14 -0.47 2.11
C ALA A 6 -1.22 -0.75 2.77
N VAL A 7 -1.65 -2.00 2.71
CA VAL A 7 -2.85 -2.47 3.41
C VAL A 7 -2.40 -3.49 4.44
N TYR A 8 -2.57 -3.17 5.71
CA TYR A 8 -2.22 -4.07 6.79
C TYR A 8 -3.41 -4.96 7.10
N PHE A 9 -3.24 -6.28 6.95
CA PHE A 9 -4.36 -7.22 7.00
C PHE A 9 -4.94 -7.36 8.42
N ASP A 10 -4.09 -7.61 9.43
CA ASP A 10 -4.50 -7.64 10.84
C ASP A 10 -4.15 -6.31 11.54
N ASP A 11 -4.51 -5.18 10.93
CA ASP A 11 -4.37 -3.87 11.57
C ASP A 11 -5.31 -3.76 12.78
N LEU A 12 -4.75 -3.49 13.96
CA LEU A 12 -5.51 -3.36 15.21
C LEU A 12 -6.50 -2.18 15.20
N TYR A 13 -6.24 -1.16 14.39
CA TYR A 13 -6.96 0.11 14.42
C TYR A 13 -7.90 0.30 13.23
N VAL A 14 -7.55 -0.20 12.05
CA VAL A 14 -8.34 0.03 10.83
C VAL A 14 -8.50 -1.25 10.03
N ASP A 15 -9.72 -1.78 9.99
CA ASP A 15 -10.08 -2.97 9.22
C ASP A 15 -9.59 -2.91 7.76
N ALA A 16 -8.97 -4.00 7.30
CA ALA A 16 -8.40 -4.08 5.95
C ALA A 16 -9.48 -3.95 4.86
N GLY A 17 -10.72 -4.39 5.13
CA GLY A 17 -11.86 -4.18 4.24
C GLY A 17 -12.16 -2.70 4.02
N LEU A 18 -12.14 -1.88 5.08
CA LEU A 18 -12.31 -0.42 4.96
C LEU A 18 -11.17 0.25 4.18
N GLN A 19 -9.93 -0.21 4.37
CA GLN A 19 -8.78 0.26 3.60
C GLN A 19 -8.96 -0.04 2.10
N LEU A 20 -9.32 -1.28 1.76
CA LEU A 20 -9.55 -1.72 0.38
C LEU A 20 -10.75 -1.03 -0.27
N ASP A 21 -11.84 -0.85 0.46
CA ASP A 21 -13.04 -0.17 -0.02
C ASP A 21 -12.77 1.32 -0.32
N THR A 22 -11.90 1.97 0.47
CA THR A 22 -11.39 3.30 0.17
C THR A 22 -10.56 3.32 -1.11
N LEU A 23 -9.65 2.36 -1.27
CA LEU A 23 -8.80 2.24 -2.46
C LEU A 23 -9.61 1.94 -3.73
N ALA A 24 -10.67 1.14 -3.64
CA ALA A 24 -11.57 0.84 -4.75
C ALA A 24 -12.33 2.08 -5.24
N ARG A 25 -12.63 3.02 -4.34
CA ARG A 25 -13.25 4.32 -4.67
C ARG A 25 -12.24 5.41 -5.03
N THR A 26 -10.96 5.16 -4.78
CA THR A 26 -9.86 6.07 -5.11
C THR A 26 -9.21 5.64 -6.42
N GLY A 27 -9.48 6.40 -7.50
CA GLY A 27 -8.95 6.10 -8.82
C GLY A 27 -7.42 6.06 -8.89
N ASN A 28 -6.90 5.27 -9.82
CA ASN A 28 -5.46 5.12 -10.09
C ASN A 28 -4.59 4.70 -8.88
N SER A 29 -5.18 3.89 -7.99
CA SER A 29 -4.51 3.27 -6.85
C SER A 29 -3.88 1.92 -7.21
N GLN A 30 -2.78 1.61 -6.54
CA GLN A 30 -2.15 0.28 -6.44
C GLN A 30 -1.93 0.01 -4.96
N TYR A 31 -2.01 -1.24 -4.54
CA TYR A 31 -1.84 -1.58 -3.14
C TYR A 31 -1.09 -2.88 -2.92
N TRP A 32 -0.48 -2.99 -1.75
CA TRP A 32 0.17 -4.19 -1.28
C TRP A 32 -0.42 -4.58 0.07
N VAL A 33 -1.11 -5.72 0.09
CA VAL A 33 -1.64 -6.31 1.32
C VAL A 33 -0.52 -7.09 2.02
N THR A 34 -0.32 -6.83 3.31
CA THR A 34 0.71 -7.50 4.12
C THR A 34 0.28 -7.59 5.58
N ASN A 35 0.84 -8.54 6.30
CA ASN A 35 0.71 -8.63 7.76
C ASN A 35 2.06 -8.55 8.47
N GLU A 36 3.12 -8.19 7.75
CA GLU A 36 4.49 -8.24 8.28
C GLU A 36 4.80 -7.13 9.29
N PHE A 37 3.98 -6.09 9.35
CA PHE A 37 4.28 -4.88 10.13
C PHE A 37 3.12 -4.41 11.01
N GLU A 38 1.98 -5.09 10.96
CA GLU A 38 0.73 -4.62 11.56
C GLU A 38 0.52 -3.12 11.24
N HIS A 39 0.09 -2.32 12.21
CA HIS A 39 -0.08 -0.87 12.02
C HIS A 39 1.24 -0.07 11.96
N ASP A 40 2.37 -0.63 12.38
CA ASP A 40 3.63 0.11 12.58
C ASP A 40 4.57 0.10 11.36
N GLY A 41 4.09 -0.24 10.16
CA GLY A 41 4.96 -0.34 8.99
C GLY A 41 5.67 0.95 8.57
N ILE A 42 5.25 2.12 9.08
CA ILE A 42 5.94 3.40 8.82
C ILE A 42 7.36 3.44 9.40
N SER A 43 7.63 2.69 10.48
CA SER A 43 8.95 2.61 11.10
C SER A 43 9.94 1.76 10.29
N ASN A 44 9.45 0.98 9.31
CA ASN A 44 10.26 0.06 8.53
C ASN A 44 10.52 0.57 7.09
N ALA A 45 11.79 0.82 6.75
CA ALA A 45 12.22 1.28 5.44
C ALA A 45 11.79 0.38 4.26
N ARG A 46 11.52 -0.91 4.50
CA ARG A 46 11.01 -1.85 3.47
C ARG A 46 9.66 -1.40 2.92
N VAL A 47 8.80 -0.81 3.76
CA VAL A 47 7.48 -0.34 3.34
C VAL A 47 7.62 0.77 2.30
N LEU A 48 8.41 1.81 2.59
CA LEU A 48 8.64 2.89 1.64
C LEU A 48 9.25 2.39 0.33
N ARG A 49 10.24 1.49 0.40
CA ARG A 49 10.84 0.88 -0.80
C ARG A 49 9.79 0.18 -1.66
N ARG A 50 8.92 -0.61 -1.04
CA ARG A 50 7.86 -1.35 -1.73
C ARG A 50 6.81 -0.42 -2.36
N LEU A 51 6.40 0.63 -1.66
CA LEU A 51 5.48 1.62 -2.22
C LEU A 51 6.07 2.36 -3.43
N ARG A 52 7.38 2.69 -3.38
CA ARG A 52 8.07 3.29 -4.53
C ARG A 52 8.16 2.35 -5.72
N GLU A 53 8.33 1.04 -5.51
CA GLU A 53 8.27 0.03 -6.58
C GLU A 53 6.90 0.04 -7.26
N LEU A 54 5.81 -0.03 -6.49
CA LEU A 54 4.45 0.01 -7.05
C LEU A 54 4.18 1.26 -7.89
N VAL A 55 4.66 2.42 -7.47
CA VAL A 55 4.53 3.66 -8.26
C VAL A 55 5.34 3.57 -9.57
N ARG A 56 6.58 3.04 -9.53
CA ARG A 56 7.41 2.89 -10.73
C ARG A 56 6.79 1.91 -11.71
N ASP A 57 6.33 0.76 -11.24
CA ASP A 57 5.69 -0.27 -12.05
C ASP A 57 4.45 0.30 -12.76
N ARG A 58 3.67 1.13 -12.05
CA ARG A 58 2.46 1.78 -12.59
C ARG A 58 2.77 2.85 -13.64
N LEU A 59 3.91 3.53 -13.54
CA LEU A 59 4.35 4.55 -14.50
C LEU A 59 5.09 3.96 -15.71
N GLY A 60 5.24 2.64 -15.80
CA GLY A 60 5.94 1.97 -16.90
C GLY A 60 7.46 1.95 -16.73
N GLY A 61 7.96 1.91 -15.49
CA GLY A 61 9.39 1.92 -15.19
C GLY A 61 10.17 0.83 -15.93
N GLU A 62 11.03 1.26 -16.85
CA GLU A 62 12.12 0.47 -17.41
C GLU A 62 13.09 0.04 -16.30
N ARG A 63 13.67 -1.15 -16.45
CA ARG A 63 14.62 -1.78 -15.51
C ARG A 63 15.92 -0.99 -15.39
#